data_AF-A0A2V5RBY5-F1
#
_entry.id   AF-A0A2V5RBY5-F1
#
_cell.length_a   1.000
_cell.length_b   1.000
_cell.length_c   1.000
_cell.angle_alpha   90.00
_cell.angle_beta   90.00
_cell.angle_gamma   90.00
#
_symmetry.space_group_name_H-M   'P 1'
#
loop_
_entity.id
_entity.type
_entity.pdbx_description
1 polymer ?
#
loop_
_entity_poly.entity_id
_entity_poly.type
_entity_poly.pdbx_seq_one_letter_code
_entity_poly.pdbx_strand_id
1 'polypeptide(L)'
;MRRRGALLALFLQKVAIAVLGFLAGGKLGGAIASAFFVHYGEHSTIIFLVGGIVGAILLLVLFDWALIVVSSLIGAHLIQSAVVLPATGSTIVFFGLAVVGIVVQAAALRRG
;
A
#
# COMPACT_ATOMS: atom_id res chain seq x y z
N MET A 1 -8.81 -5.65 27.47
CA MET A 1 -9.69 -5.88 26.29
C MET A 1 -9.24 -5.20 24.99
N ARG A 2 -8.53 -4.06 25.01
CA ARG A 2 -8.21 -3.24 23.81
C ARG A 2 -7.26 -3.87 22.75
N ARG A 3 -6.34 -4.77 23.13
CA ARG A 3 -5.37 -5.39 22.18
C ARG A 3 -5.97 -6.46 21.27
N ARG A 4 -7.00 -7.20 21.72
CA ARG A 4 -7.61 -8.29 20.93
C ARG A 4 -8.44 -7.76 19.76
N GLY A 5 -9.15 -6.65 19.95
CA GLY A 5 -9.88 -5.97 18.88
C GLY A 5 -8.96 -5.39 17.80
N ALA A 6 -7.81 -4.82 18.20
CA ALA A 6 -6.84 -4.27 17.25
C ALA A 6 -6.22 -5.36 16.36
N LEU A 7 -5.88 -6.53 16.92
CA LEU A 7 -5.37 -7.66 16.15
C LEU A 7 -6.40 -8.18 15.14
N LEU A 8 -7.66 -8.28 15.55
CA LEU A 8 -8.75 -8.72 14.66
C LEU A 8 -8.98 -7.72 13.53
N ALA A 9 -8.94 -6.42 13.84
CA ALA A 9 -9.08 -5.36 12.84
C ALA A 9 -7.94 -5.38 11.81
N LEU A 10 -6.70 -5.55 12.26
CA LEU A 10 -5.53 -5.66 11.37
C LEU A 10 -5.59 -6.91 10.49
N PHE A 11 -6.07 -8.03 11.03
CA PHE A 11 -6.29 -9.24 10.25
C PHE A 11 -7.37 -9.03 9.19
N LEU A 12 -8.54 -8.49 9.58
CA LEU A 12 -9.64 -8.24 8.67
C LEU A 12 -9.26 -7.23 7.58
N GLN A 13 -8.46 -6.23 7.92
CA GLN A 13 -7.90 -5.27 6.98
C GLN A 13 -7.02 -5.96 5.93
N LYS A 14 -6.09 -6.84 6.33
CA LYS A 14 -5.25 -7.59 5.39
C LYS A 14 -6.09 -8.48 4.47
N VAL A 15 -7.13 -9.13 5.00
CA VAL A 15 -8.08 -9.92 4.19
C VAL A 15 -8.82 -9.02 3.20
N ALA A 16 -9.33 -7.86 3.64
CA ALA A 16 -10.03 -6.93 2.77
C ALA A 16 -9.13 -6.41 1.63
N ILE A 17 -7.88 -6.06 1.92
CA ILE A 17 -6.91 -5.62 0.92
C ILE A 17 -6.63 -6.74 -0.09
N ALA A 18 -6.42 -7.97 0.38
CA ALA A 18 -6.17 -9.13 -0.48
C ALA A 18 -7.37 -9.40 -1.41
N VAL A 19 -8.60 -9.37 -0.88
CA VAL A 19 -9.83 -9.57 -1.65
C VAL A 19 -10.01 -8.47 -2.69
N LEU A 20 -9.81 -7.20 -2.30
CA LEU A 20 -9.89 -6.08 -3.24
C LEU A 20 -8.83 -6.20 -4.34
N GLY A 21 -7.60 -6.58 -3.98
CA GLY A 21 -6.54 -6.80 -4.95
C GLY A 21 -6.80 -7.97 -5.88
N PHE A 22 -7.40 -9.05 -5.36
CA PHE A 22 -7.80 -10.19 -6.17
C PHE A 22 -8.87 -9.81 -7.20
N LEU A 23 -9.92 -9.13 -6.77
CA LEU A 23 -11.01 -8.73 -7.67
C LEU A 23 -10.56 -7.69 -8.69
N ALA A 24 -9.78 -6.69 -8.25
CA ALA A 24 -9.23 -5.67 -9.15
C ALA A 24 -8.22 -6.27 -10.13
N GLY A 25 -7.29 -7.08 -9.64
CA GLY A 25 -6.26 -7.74 -10.45
C GLY A 25 -6.84 -8.72 -11.47
N GLY A 26 -7.84 -9.51 -11.08
CA GLY A 26 -8.51 -10.44 -11.99
C GLY A 26 -9.24 -9.70 -13.10
N LYS A 27 -9.95 -8.62 -12.79
CA LYS A 27 -10.61 -7.77 -13.80
C LYS A 27 -9.61 -7.06 -14.71
N LEU A 28 -8.56 -6.47 -14.14
CA LEU A 28 -7.52 -5.78 -14.93
C LEU A 28 -6.75 -6.76 -15.81
N GLY A 29 -6.35 -7.92 -15.28
CA GLY A 29 -5.71 -8.98 -16.06
C GLY A 29 -6.61 -9.48 -17.17
N GLY A 30 -7.91 -9.64 -16.90
CA GLY A 30 -8.91 -9.96 -17.91
C GLY A 30 -9.01 -8.90 -19.01
N ALA A 31 -9.12 -7.63 -18.64
CA ALA A 31 -9.21 -6.51 -19.58
C ALA A 31 -7.95 -6.41 -20.47
N ILE A 32 -6.76 -6.51 -19.86
CA ILE A 32 -5.49 -6.53 -20.59
C ILE A 32 -5.49 -7.72 -21.56
N ALA A 33 -5.81 -8.93 -21.09
CA ALA A 33 -5.77 -10.10 -21.95
C ALA A 33 -6.80 -10.03 -23.10
N SER A 34 -8.00 -9.50 -22.85
CA SER A 34 -9.00 -9.31 -23.91
C SER A 34 -8.55 -8.31 -24.99
N ALA A 35 -7.68 -7.36 -24.64
CA ALA A 35 -7.14 -6.38 -25.59
C ALA A 35 -6.03 -6.97 -26.48
N PHE A 36 -5.31 -7.99 -26.00
CA PHE A 36 -4.15 -8.56 -26.70
C PHE A 36 -4.35 -9.98 -27.26
N PHE A 37 -5.32 -10.76 -26.74
CA PHE A 37 -5.52 -12.17 -27.13
C PHE A 37 -6.87 -12.41 -27.80
N VAL A 38 -6.84 -13.07 -28.96
CA VAL A 38 -8.03 -13.42 -29.77
C VAL A 38 -8.85 -14.56 -29.14
N HIS A 39 -8.22 -15.45 -28.37
CA HIS A 39 -8.86 -16.63 -27.73
C HIS A 39 -9.14 -16.44 -26.22
N TYR A 40 -9.42 -15.21 -25.80
CA TYR A 40 -9.66 -14.88 -24.39
C TYR A 40 -10.77 -15.74 -23.74
N GLY A 41 -11.84 -16.05 -24.47
CA GLY A 41 -12.99 -16.78 -23.96
C GLY A 41 -12.65 -18.15 -23.36
N GLU A 42 -11.68 -18.87 -23.94
CA GLU A 42 -11.30 -20.21 -23.48
C GLU A 42 -10.42 -20.20 -22.21
N HIS A 43 -9.67 -19.11 -21.99
CA HIS A 43 -8.69 -19.01 -20.91
C HIS A 43 -9.08 -17.98 -19.83
N SER A 44 -10.27 -17.36 -19.95
CA SER A 44 -10.76 -16.27 -19.09
C SER A 44 -10.66 -16.59 -17.60
N THR A 45 -10.99 -17.83 -17.19
CA THR A 45 -10.90 -18.26 -15.78
C THR A 45 -9.47 -18.28 -15.26
N ILE A 46 -8.53 -18.79 -16.06
CA ILE A 46 -7.11 -18.88 -15.69
C ILE A 46 -6.50 -17.48 -15.61
N ILE A 47 -6.80 -16.63 -16.60
CA ILE A 47 -6.33 -15.24 -16.65
C ILE A 47 -6.85 -14.46 -15.44
N PHE A 48 -8.13 -14.62 -15.11
CA PHE A 48 -8.72 -13.98 -13.92
C PHE A 48 -8.05 -14.45 -12.63
N LEU A 49 -7.80 -15.76 -12.49
CA LEU A 49 -7.15 -16.32 -11.30
C LEU A 49 -5.72 -15.81 -11.15
N VAL A 50 -4.92 -15.85 -12.21
CA VAL A 50 -3.53 -15.36 -12.20
C VAL A 50 -3.49 -13.85 -11.96
N GLY A 51 -4.28 -13.09 -12.72
CA GLY A 51 -4.40 -11.64 -12.54
C GLY A 51 -4.85 -11.27 -11.12
N GLY A 52 -5.78 -12.05 -10.55
CA GLY A 52 -6.23 -11.86 -9.18
C GLY A 52 -5.15 -12.16 -8.15
N ILE A 53 -4.43 -13.28 -8.27
CA ILE A 53 -3.33 -13.58 -7.34
C ILE A 53 -2.25 -12.49 -7.41
N VAL A 54 -1.86 -12.07 -8.62
CA VAL A 54 -0.89 -10.98 -8.81
C VAL A 54 -1.41 -9.69 -8.20
N GLY A 55 -2.67 -9.32 -8.45
CA GLY A 55 -3.28 -8.12 -7.89
C GLY A 55 -3.39 -8.14 -6.37
N ALA A 56 -3.73 -9.29 -5.78
CA ALA A 56 -3.78 -9.46 -4.33
C ALA A 56 -2.41 -9.25 -3.68
N ILE A 57 -1.37 -9.89 -4.23
CA ILE A 57 0.01 -9.73 -3.75
C ILE A 57 0.46 -8.28 -3.92
N LEU A 58 0.20 -7.68 -5.09
CA LEU A 58 0.57 -6.32 -5.39
C LEU A 58 -0.06 -5.33 -4.40
N LEU A 59 -1.36 -5.45 -4.14
CA LEU A 59 -2.06 -4.57 -3.21
C LEU A 59 -1.64 -4.80 -1.75
N LEU A 60 -1.39 -6.03 -1.34
CA LEU A 60 -0.85 -6.32 0.00
C LEU A 60 0.50 -5.61 0.22
N VAL A 61 1.42 -5.72 -0.75
CA VAL A 61 2.72 -5.06 -0.68
C VAL A 61 2.57 -3.55 -0.74
N LEU A 62 1.81 -3.03 -1.71
CA LEU A 62 1.64 -1.60 -1.92
C LEU A 62 1.00 -0.93 -0.71
N PHE A 63 0.09 -1.61 -0.02
CA PHE A 63 -0.58 -1.06 1.15
C PHE A 63 0.39 -0.83 2.31
N ASP A 64 1.33 -1.75 2.55
CA ASP A 64 2.36 -1.56 3.58
C ASP A 64 3.28 -0.37 3.23
N TRP A 65 3.64 -0.20 1.96
CA TRP A 65 4.38 0.99 1.49
C TRP A 65 3.57 2.29 1.62
N ALA A 66 2.27 2.25 1.30
CA ALA A 66 1.39 3.40 1.44
C ALA A 66 1.28 3.84 2.91
N LEU A 67 1.15 2.89 3.84
CA LEU A 67 1.16 3.17 5.28
C LEU A 67 2.47 3.85 5.71
N ILE A 68 3.62 3.39 5.19
CA ILE A 68 4.93 3.99 5.50
C ILE A 68 4.99 5.45 5.05
N VAL A 69 4.60 5.72 3.80
CA VAL A 69 4.64 7.07 3.23
C VAL A 69 3.68 7.99 3.97
N VAL A 70 2.42 7.57 4.18
CA VAL A 70 1.41 8.36 4.89
C VAL A 70 1.84 8.61 6.33
N SER A 71 2.34 7.59 7.04
CA SER A 71 2.84 7.74 8.41
C SER A 71 3.99 8.74 8.49
N SER A 72 4.93 8.67 7.55
CA SER A 72 6.10 9.56 7.53
C SER A 72 5.71 11.00 7.23
N LEU A 73 4.77 11.22 6.31
CA LEU A 73 4.24 12.56 6.00
C LEU A 73 3.47 13.15 7.18
N ILE A 74 2.58 12.36 7.82
CA ILE A 74 1.84 12.80 9.00
C ILE A 74 2.81 13.10 10.14
N GLY A 75 3.78 12.23 10.40
CA GLY A 75 4.80 12.44 11.42
C GLY A 75 5.62 13.70 11.19
N ALA A 76 6.07 13.93 9.95
CA ALA A 76 6.79 15.14 9.56
C ALA A 76 5.92 16.40 9.75
N HIS A 77 4.64 16.34 9.37
CA HIS A 77 3.70 17.45 9.52
C HIS A 77 3.42 17.79 11.00
N LEU A 78 3.28 16.77 11.86
CA LEU A 78 3.09 16.97 13.30
C LEU A 78 4.30 17.63 13.95
N ILE A 79 5.52 17.22 13.57
CA ILE A 79 6.77 17.83 14.08
C ILE A 79 6.89 19.26 13.56
N GLN A 80 6.64 19.49 12.28
CA GLN A 80 6.63 20.83 11.68
C GLN A 80 5.65 21.76 12.41
N SER A 81 4.45 21.27 12.77
CA SER A 81 3.44 22.07 13.47
C SER A 81 3.81 22.39 14.92
N ALA A 82 4.69 21.59 15.53
CA ALA A 82 5.16 21.81 16.90
C ALA A 82 6.36 22.76 17.00
N VAL A 83 7.06 23.03 15.89
CA VAL A 83 8.27 23.86 15.89
C VAL A 83 8.04 25.10 15.01
N VAL A 84 8.22 26.29 15.60
CA VAL A 84 8.08 27.56 14.88
C VAL A 84 9.35 27.85 14.08
N LEU A 85 9.33 27.54 12.77
CA LEU A 85 10.41 27.85 11.83
C LEU A 85 9.96 28.89 10.78
N PRO A 86 10.90 29.69 10.24
CA PRO A 86 10.68 30.45 9.00
C PRO A 86 10.25 29.52 7.86
N ALA A 87 9.44 30.03 6.92
CA ALA A 87 8.83 29.25 5.84
C ALA A 87 9.84 28.35 5.09
N THR A 88 11.03 28.86 4.76
CA THR A 88 12.08 28.11 4.07
C THR A 88 12.65 26.97 4.92
N GLY A 89 12.87 27.21 6.21
CA GLY A 89 13.36 26.18 7.14
C GLY A 89 12.32 25.08 7.39
N SER A 90 11.04 25.47 7.42
CA SER A 90 9.93 24.55 7.58
C SER A 90 9.83 23.53 6.43
N THR A 91 10.03 23.95 5.18
CA THR A 91 10.00 23.04 4.02
C THR A 91 11.16 22.05 4.06
N ILE A 92 12.37 22.51 4.37
CA ILE A 92 13.56 21.65 4.45
C ILE A 92 13.39 20.59 5.54
N VAL A 93 12.93 21.00 6.72
CA VAL A 93 12.69 20.07 7.84
C VAL A 93 11.58 19.08 7.51
N PHE A 94 10.49 19.51 6.87
CA PHE A 94 9.42 18.61 6.46
C PHE A 94 9.92 17.50 5.53
N PHE A 95 10.60 17.86 4.44
CA PHE A 95 11.14 16.86 3.50
C PHE A 95 12.22 15.99 4.14
N GLY A 96 13.10 16.58 4.96
CA GLY A 96 14.12 15.85 5.70
C GLY A 96 13.51 14.79 6.62
N LEU A 97 12.51 15.17 7.42
CA LEU A 97 11.81 14.26 8.33
C LEU A 97 10.99 13.21 7.58
N ALA A 98 10.33 13.57 6.48
CA ALA A 98 9.57 12.62 5.66
C ALA A 98 10.50 11.55 5.07
N VAL A 99 11.65 11.94 4.51
CA VAL A 99 12.64 11.01 3.97
C VAL A 99 13.21 10.12 5.08
N VAL A 100 13.58 10.69 6.23
CA VAL A 100 14.07 9.91 7.38
C VAL A 100 13.01 8.91 7.84
N GLY A 101 11.75 9.33 7.97
CA GLY A 101 10.63 8.47 8.33
C GLY A 101 10.49 7.29 7.37
N ILE A 102 10.49 7.57 6.05
CA ILE A 102 10.37 6.55 5.02
C ILE A 102 11.54 5.56 5.10
N VAL A 103 12.78 6.05 5.19
CA VAL A 103 13.98 5.19 5.25
C VAL A 103 13.95 4.31 6.49
N VAL A 104 13.63 4.86 7.65
CA VAL A 104 13.58 4.12 8.92
C VAL A 104 12.49 3.06 8.90
N GLN A 105 11.28 3.42 8.49
CA GLN A 105 10.15 2.49 8.45
C GLN A 105 10.31 1.42 7.36
N ALA A 106 10.85 1.78 6.18
CA ALA A 106 11.16 0.81 5.12
C ALA A 106 12.28 -0.16 5.55
N ALA A 107 13.30 0.31 6.27
CA ALA A 107 14.33 -0.56 6.83
C ALA A 107 13.80 -1.46 7.97
N ALA A 108 12.75 -1.04 8.67
CA ALA A 108 12.05 -1.89 9.64
C ALA A 108 11.22 -2.98 8.95
N LEU A 109 10.53 -2.63 7.85
CA LEU A 109 9.75 -3.60 7.05
C LEU A 109 10.63 -4.73 6.50
N ARG A 110 11.88 -4.44 6.10
CA ARG A 110 12.84 -5.45 5.62
C ARG A 110 13.36 -6.41 6.71
N ARG A 111 13.17 -6.07 7.98
CA ARG A 111 13.70 -6.83 9.12
C ARG A 111 12.66 -7.70 9.84
N GLY A 112 11.39 -7.58 9.47
CA GLY A 112 10.30 -8.43 9.95
C GLY A 112 10.00 -9.55 8.97
#